data_AF-A0A326GMS3-F1
#
_entry.id   AF-A0A326GMS3-F1
#
_cell.length_a   1.000
_cell.length_b   1.000
_cell.length_c   1.000
_cell.angle_alpha   90.00
_cell.angle_beta   90.00
_cell.angle_gamma   90.00
#
_symmetry.space_group_name_H-M   'P 1'
#
loop_
_entity.id
_entity.type
_entity.pdbx_description
1 polymer ?
#
loop_
_entity_poly.entity_id
_entity_poly.type
_entity_poly.pdbx_seq_one_letter_code
_entity_poly.pdbx_strand_id
1 'polypeptide(L)'
;MLAWLLVAAQAATPAVENDLRCIASISQSFETEPSSQRAMLTAGMVYFIGRVEGAAPATDIVASVQRIRRAPGAKAALDAAALPCARQILAKTTLFAQLDPGVTKVEPAR
;
A
#
# COMPACT_ATOMS: atom_id res chain seq x y z
N MET A 1 -11.68 30.55 -27.66
CA MET A 1 -10.55 30.64 -26.72
C MET A 1 -10.44 29.28 -26.02
N LEU A 2 -9.56 28.41 -26.52
CA LEU A 2 -9.31 27.09 -25.93
C LEU A 2 -8.48 27.29 -24.66
N ALA A 3 -9.13 27.27 -23.50
CA ALA A 3 -8.45 27.25 -22.21
C ALA A 3 -7.77 25.88 -22.06
N TRP A 4 -6.46 25.95 -21.91
CA TRP A 4 -5.53 24.83 -21.84
C TRP A 4 -5.84 23.95 -20.61
N LEU A 5 -6.34 22.74 -20.86
CA LEU A 5 -6.36 21.63 -19.91
C LEU A 5 -4.93 21.08 -19.77
N LEU A 6 -4.05 21.82 -19.09
CA LEU A 6 -2.80 21.28 -18.58
C LEU A 6 -3.11 20.49 -17.31
N VAL A 7 -3.62 19.27 -17.48
CA VAL A 7 -3.48 18.23 -16.45
C VAL A 7 -1.98 17.95 -16.38
N ALA A 8 -1.30 18.67 -15.49
CA ALA A 8 0.06 18.34 -15.12
C ALA A 8 0.04 16.90 -14.58
N ALA A 9 0.63 15.97 -15.32
CA ALA A 9 0.95 14.66 -14.80
C ALA A 9 1.93 14.88 -13.63
N GLN A 10 1.42 14.95 -12.40
CA GLN A 10 2.28 14.97 -11.22
C GLN A 10 3.07 13.66 -11.25
N ALA A 11 4.36 13.75 -11.55
CA ALA A 11 5.26 12.64 -11.41
C ALA A 11 5.14 12.10 -9.98
N ALA A 12 4.99 10.78 -9.84
CA ALA A 12 4.90 10.15 -8.54
C ALA A 12 6.08 10.61 -7.68
N THR A 13 5.78 11.19 -6.52
CA THR A 13 6.83 11.57 -5.58
C THR A 13 7.59 10.31 -5.15
N PRO A 14 8.84 10.43 -4.68
CA PRO A 14 9.59 9.28 -4.16
C PRO A 14 8.81 8.51 -3.07
N ALA A 15 7.96 9.20 -2.31
CA ALA A 15 7.08 8.58 -1.33
C ALA A 15 5.97 7.73 -1.98
N VAL A 16 5.30 8.25 -3.02
CA VAL A 16 4.27 7.52 -3.77
C VAL A 16 4.86 6.28 -4.46
N GLU A 17 6.04 6.42 -5.07
CA GLU A 17 6.74 5.29 -5.69
C GLU A 17 7.09 4.19 -4.66
N ASN A 18 7.52 4.57 -3.46
CA ASN A 18 7.76 3.60 -2.38
C ASN A 18 6.47 2.93 -1.91
N ASP A 19 5.38 3.67 -1.79
CA ASP A 19 4.07 3.13 -1.40
C ASP A 19 3.55 2.15 -2.48
N LEU A 20 3.73 2.47 -3.77
CA LEU A 20 3.40 1.57 -4.89
C LEU A 20 4.23 0.27 -4.86
N ARG A 21 5.51 0.34 -4.47
CA ARG A 21 6.34 -0.86 -4.27
C ARG A 21 5.86 -1.71 -3.08
N CYS A 22 5.38 -1.07 -2.01
CA CYS A 22 4.79 -1.78 -0.90
C CYS A 22 3.49 -2.50 -1.28
N ILE A 23 2.62 -1.86 -2.06
CA ILE A 23 1.42 -2.49 -2.64
C ILE A 23 1.82 -3.69 -3.50
N ALA A 24 2.82 -3.54 -4.37
CA ALA A 24 3.32 -4.62 -5.21
C ALA A 24 3.90 -5.80 -4.40
N SER A 25 4.69 -5.52 -3.35
CA SER A 25 5.28 -6.52 -2.47
C SER A 25 4.19 -7.31 -1.73
N ILE A 26 3.22 -6.60 -1.12
CA ILE A 26 2.09 -7.23 -0.43
C ILE A 26 1.26 -8.09 -1.39
N SER A 27 1.01 -7.60 -2.61
CA SER A 27 0.23 -8.35 -3.62
C SER A 27 0.87 -9.67 -4.03
N GLN A 28 2.21 -9.75 -3.99
CA GLN A 28 2.95 -10.98 -4.28
C GLN A 28 2.72 -12.04 -3.19
N SER A 29 2.63 -11.62 -1.93
CA SER A 29 2.40 -12.52 -0.79
C SER A 29 0.96 -13.02 -0.69
N PHE A 30 -0.01 -12.27 -1.21
CA PHE A 30 -1.44 -12.64 -1.13
C PHE A 30 -1.77 -14.02 -1.73
N GLU A 31 -1.06 -14.40 -2.79
CA GLU A 31 -1.30 -15.67 -3.49
C GLU A 31 -0.77 -16.88 -2.71
N THR A 32 0.21 -16.70 -1.82
CA THR A 32 0.91 -17.78 -1.14
C THR A 32 0.60 -17.88 0.35
N GLU A 33 0.03 -16.84 0.97
CA GLU A 33 -0.16 -16.78 2.42
C GLU A 33 -1.48 -17.42 2.91
N PRO A 34 -1.48 -18.05 4.10
CA PRO A 34 -2.68 -18.58 4.75
C PRO A 34 -3.74 -17.50 5.01
N SER A 35 -5.01 -17.91 5.09
CA SER A 35 -6.15 -17.00 5.32
C SER A 35 -6.01 -16.13 6.57
N SER A 36 -5.38 -16.64 7.63
CA SER A 36 -5.10 -15.89 8.87
C SER A 36 -4.18 -14.69 8.66
N GLN A 37 -3.28 -14.74 7.69
CA GLN A 37 -2.36 -13.65 7.36
C GLN A 37 -2.94 -12.67 6.33
N ARG A 38 -3.93 -13.12 5.53
CA ARG A 38 -4.58 -12.27 4.51
C ARG A 38 -5.27 -11.04 5.09
N ALA A 39 -5.81 -11.13 6.31
CA ALA A 39 -6.40 -9.97 6.97
C ALA A 39 -5.38 -8.85 7.19
N MET A 40 -4.18 -9.20 7.67
CA MET A 40 -3.09 -8.25 7.88
C MET A 40 -2.57 -7.69 6.56
N LEU A 41 -2.41 -8.55 5.54
CA LEU A 41 -2.02 -8.11 4.19
C LEU A 41 -3.06 -7.17 3.57
N THR A 42 -4.35 -7.41 3.79
CA THR A 42 -5.45 -6.55 3.32
C THR A 42 -5.39 -5.19 3.98
N ALA A 43 -5.23 -5.15 5.30
CA ALA A 43 -5.06 -3.89 6.03
C ALA A 43 -3.83 -3.11 5.54
N GLY A 44 -2.71 -3.80 5.31
CA GLY A 44 -1.50 -3.20 4.74
C GLY A 44 -1.72 -2.63 3.33
N MET A 45 -2.44 -3.37 2.48
CA MET A 45 -2.79 -2.93 1.14
C MET A 45 -3.63 -1.64 1.16
N VAL A 46 -4.68 -1.62 1.98
CA VAL A 46 -5.57 -0.47 2.14
C VAL A 46 -4.80 0.76 2.66
N TYR A 47 -3.90 0.56 3.63
CA TYR A 47 -3.05 1.64 4.15
C TYR A 47 -2.23 2.32 3.06
N PHE A 48 -1.54 1.55 2.21
CA PHE A 48 -0.70 2.15 1.16
C PHE A 48 -1.53 2.72 0.00
N ILE A 49 -2.66 2.10 -0.36
CA ILE A 49 -3.60 2.66 -1.35
C ILE A 49 -4.08 4.04 -0.88
N GLY A 50 -4.56 4.16 0.36
CA GLY A 50 -5.03 5.44 0.89
C GLY A 50 -3.94 6.51 0.91
N ARG A 51 -2.67 6.13 1.15
CA ARG A 51 -1.54 7.06 1.06
C ARG A 51 -1.26 7.53 -0.37
N VAL A 52 -1.31 6.63 -1.35
CA VAL A 52 -1.14 6.99 -2.75
C VAL A 52 -2.28 7.87 -3.23
N GLU A 53 -3.53 7.51 -2.95
CA GLU A 53 -4.70 8.29 -3.32
C GLU A 53 -4.69 9.68 -2.66
N GLY A 54 -4.28 9.77 -1.39
CA GLY A 54 -4.18 11.04 -0.68
C GLY A 54 -3.06 11.96 -1.20
N ALA A 55 -1.93 11.41 -1.66
CA ALA A 55 -0.78 12.18 -2.13
C ALA A 55 -0.78 12.45 -3.64
N ALA A 56 -1.36 11.54 -4.43
CA ALA A 56 -1.40 11.59 -5.89
C ALA A 56 -2.70 10.94 -6.42
N PRO A 57 -3.85 11.65 -6.35
CA PRO A 57 -5.16 11.09 -6.67
C PRO A 57 -5.34 10.58 -8.11
N ALA A 58 -4.54 11.10 -9.05
CA ALA A 58 -4.60 10.70 -10.45
C ALA A 58 -3.77 9.42 -10.76
N THR A 59 -3.17 8.79 -9.75
CA THR A 59 -2.31 7.62 -9.95
C THR A 59 -3.14 6.41 -10.32
N ASP A 60 -2.89 5.82 -11.50
CA ASP A 60 -3.37 4.46 -11.80
C ASP A 60 -2.52 3.44 -11.02
N ILE A 61 -3.00 3.11 -9.81
CA ILE A 61 -2.33 2.20 -8.88
C ILE A 61 -2.18 0.81 -9.52
N VAL A 62 -3.22 0.31 -10.20
CA VAL A 62 -3.22 -1.03 -10.79
C VAL A 62 -2.17 -1.13 -11.89
N ALA A 63 -2.17 -0.20 -12.84
CA ALA A 63 -1.18 -0.20 -13.93
C ALA A 63 0.24 0.00 -13.39
N SER A 64 0.42 0.84 -12.38
CA SER A 64 1.72 1.10 -11.76
C SER A 64 2.27 -0.14 -11.03
N VAL A 65 1.44 -0.81 -10.24
CA VAL A 65 1.80 -2.07 -9.56
C VAL A 65 2.12 -3.17 -10.57
N GLN A 66 1.33 -3.30 -11.63
CA GLN A 66 1.62 -4.27 -12.70
C GLN A 66 2.96 -3.98 -13.38
N ARG A 67 3.28 -2.71 -13.62
CA ARG A 67 4.57 -2.30 -14.18
C ARG A 67 5.73 -2.69 -13.27
N ILE A 68 5.61 -2.43 -11.96
CA ILE A 68 6.63 -2.78 -10.96
C ILE A 68 6.84 -4.30 -10.93
N ARG A 69 5.76 -5.10 -10.89
CA ARG A 69 5.83 -6.57 -10.84
C ARG A 69 6.45 -7.20 -12.09
N ARG A 70 6.35 -6.52 -13.24
CA ARG A 70 6.88 -7.00 -14.53
C ARG A 70 8.28 -6.48 -14.83
N ALA A 71 8.85 -5.62 -13.98
CA ALA A 71 10.18 -5.10 -14.19
C ALA A 71 11.25 -6.22 -14.08
N PRO A 72 12.36 -6.13 -14.83
CA PRO A 72 13.49 -7.03 -14.65
C PRO A 72 13.98 -7.02 -13.19
N GLY A 73 14.15 -8.21 -12.59
CA GLY A 73 14.56 -8.33 -11.19
C GLY A 73 13.48 -7.99 -10.15
N ALA A 74 12.21 -7.81 -10.57
CA ALA A 74 11.12 -7.42 -9.67
C ALA A 74 10.99 -8.32 -8.44
N LYS A 75 11.08 -9.65 -8.59
CA LYS A 75 10.96 -10.58 -7.46
C LYS A 75 11.94 -10.24 -6.33
N ALA A 76 13.23 -10.14 -6.64
CA ALA A 76 14.26 -9.84 -5.65
C ALA A 76 14.05 -8.44 -5.02
N ALA A 77 13.64 -7.46 -5.82
CA ALA A 77 13.34 -6.11 -5.33
C ALA A 77 12.12 -6.06 -4.41
N LEU A 78 11.05 -6.80 -4.73
CA LEU A 78 9.83 -6.89 -3.94
C LEU A 78 10.02 -7.69 -2.65
N ASP A 79 10.82 -8.75 -2.69
CA ASP A 79 11.23 -9.52 -1.52
C ASP A 79 12.05 -8.63 -0.55
N ALA A 80 12.97 -7.82 -1.08
CA ALA A 80 13.74 -6.85 -0.30
C ALA A 80 12.86 -5.71 0.28
N ALA A 81 11.76 -5.37 -0.38
CA ALA A 81 10.81 -4.35 0.08
C ALA A 81 9.89 -4.84 1.21
N ALA A 82 9.70 -6.16 1.36
CA ALA A 82 8.70 -6.72 2.27
C ALA A 82 8.88 -6.25 3.74
N LEU A 83 10.09 -6.38 4.28
CA LEU A 83 10.36 -6.01 5.68
C LEU A 83 10.24 -4.48 5.92
N PRO A 84 10.82 -3.59 5.09
CA PRO A 84 10.56 -2.15 5.19
C PRO A 84 9.09 -1.78 5.15
N CYS A 85 8.29 -2.40 4.27
CA CYS A 85 6.86 -2.13 4.16
C CYS A 85 6.08 -2.61 5.40
N ALA A 86 6.39 -3.80 5.91
CA ALA A 86 5.80 -4.32 7.14
C ALA A 86 6.08 -3.41 8.35
N ARG A 87 7.31 -2.87 8.46
CA ARG A 87 7.66 -1.92 9.53
C ARG A 87 6.84 -0.63 9.48
N GLN A 88 6.53 -0.12 8.30
CA GLN A 88 5.68 1.06 8.17
C GLN A 88 4.24 0.80 8.66
N ILE A 89 3.68 -0.36 8.33
CA ILE A 89 2.35 -0.78 8.82
C ILE A 89 2.38 -0.89 10.35
N LEU A 90 3.36 -1.63 10.90
CA LEU A 90 3.50 -1.86 12.34
C LEU A 90 3.68 -0.57 13.14
N ALA A 91 4.44 0.38 12.62
CA ALA A 91 4.63 1.67 13.28
C ALA A 91 3.32 2.44 13.43
N LYS A 92 2.40 2.31 12.45
CA LYS A 92 1.09 2.97 12.50
C LYS A 92 0.08 2.21 13.35
N THR A 93 0.05 0.88 13.30
CA THR A 93 -0.82 0.10 14.19
C THR A 93 -0.45 0.30 15.65
N THR A 94 0.84 0.40 15.97
CA THR A 94 1.31 0.71 17.33
C THR A 94 0.84 2.10 17.77
N LEU A 95 0.90 3.09 16.89
CA LEU A 95 0.38 4.43 17.18
C LEU A 95 -1.13 4.39 17.45
N PHE A 96 -1.92 3.70 16.64
CA PHE A 96 -3.37 3.58 16.88
C PHE A 96 -3.68 2.87 18.20
N ALA A 97 -2.97 1.79 18.54
CA ALA A 97 -3.13 1.10 19.82
C ALA A 97 -2.78 1.99 21.03
N GLN A 98 -1.85 2.93 20.86
CA GLN A 98 -1.52 3.92 21.90
C GLN A 98 -2.55 5.04 22.01
N LEU A 99 -3.24 5.38 20.92
CA LEU A 99 -4.25 6.44 20.87
C LEU A 99 -5.64 5.95 21.33
N ASP A 100 -5.90 4.64 21.32
CA ASP A 100 -7.12 4.03 21.84
C ASP A 100 -6.83 2.73 22.61
N PRO A 101 -6.49 2.81 23.91
CA PRO A 101 -6.23 1.63 24.75
C PRO A 101 -7.51 0.82 25.07
N GLY A 102 -8.69 1.19 24.57
CA GLY A 102 -9.99 0.71 25.03
C GLY A 102 -10.70 -0.37 24.20
N VAL A 103 -10.28 -0.67 22.97
CA VAL A 103 -10.98 -1.65 22.12
C VAL A 103 -10.60 -3.08 22.54
N THR A 104 -11.23 -3.57 23.60
CA THR A 104 -11.09 -4.95 24.11
C THR A 104 -12.24 -5.88 23.71
N LYS A 105 -13.26 -5.40 22.98
CA LYS A 105 -14.36 -6.25 22.51
C LYS A 105 -14.82 -5.84 21.11
N VAL A 106 -14.43 -6.63 20.11
CA VAL A 106 -15.20 -6.74 18.87
C VAL A 106 -16.36 -7.68 19.20
N GLU A 107 -17.53 -7.11 19.48
CA GLU A 107 -18.74 -7.92 19.63
C GLU A 107 -19.09 -8.50 18.24
N PRO A 108 -19.26 -9.83 18.10
CA PRO A 108 -19.57 -10.41 16.80
C PRO A 108 -20.91 -9.87 16.32
N ALA A 109 -20.93 -9.37 15.09
CA ALA A 109 -22.16 -8.94 14.43
C ALA A 109 -23.16 -10.11 14.42
N ARG A 110 -24.32 -9.90 15.05
CA ARG A 110 -25.47 -10.82 15.00
C ARG A 110 -26.24 -10.65 13.71
#